data_AF-A0AB39VJF2-F1
#
_entry.id   AF-A0AB39VJF2-F1
#
_cell.length_a   1.000
_cell.length_b   1.000
_cell.length_c   1.000
_cell.angle_alpha   90.00
_cell.angle_beta   90.00
_cell.angle_gamma   90.00
#
_symmetry.space_group_name_H-M   'P 1'
#
loop_
_entity.id
_entity.type
_entity.pdbx_description
1 polymer ?
#
loop_
_entity_poly.entity_id
_entity_poly.type
_entity_poly.pdbx_seq_one_letter_code
_entity_poly.pdbx_strand_id
1 'polypeptide(L)'
;MANLNVHASKDRDLKPLQEEGSAVTDARGRVIKIRELDAVQEARVFCAAGAEDAVNMPYMNMYVFPAARVEEIDGEKYAVPTNKLQINGMLSVLGKAGLNAVQEFMFQQIGEENTNQLDDNAAKN
;
A
#
# COMPACT_ATOMS: atom_id res chain seq x y z
N MET A 1 19.00 32.77 34.08
CA MET A 1 17.69 33.19 33.57
C MET A 1 17.66 32.91 32.08
N ALA A 2 17.04 31.81 31.66
CA ALA A 2 16.77 31.53 30.26
C ALA A 2 15.36 30.93 30.19
N ASN A 3 14.40 31.70 29.70
CA ASN A 3 13.02 31.29 29.53
C ASN A 3 12.92 30.51 28.22
N LEU A 4 12.71 29.20 28.30
CA LEU A 4 12.42 28.36 27.14
C LEU A 4 10.90 28.40 26.91
N ASN A 5 10.50 29.12 25.86
CA ASN A 5 9.10 29.23 25.48
C ASN A 5 8.73 28.00 24.64
N VAL A 6 8.07 27.01 25.25
CA VAL A 6 7.50 25.87 24.54
C VAL A 6 6.26 26.33 23.78
N HIS A 7 6.37 26.44 22.46
CA HIS A 7 5.19 26.52 21.61
C HIS A 7 4.47 25.18 21.67
N ALA A 8 3.41 25.13 22.47
CA ALA A 8 2.40 24.09 22.42
C ALA A 8 1.73 24.14 21.04
N SER A 9 2.27 23.40 20.07
CA SER A 9 1.55 23.05 18.85
C SER A 9 0.41 22.12 19.25
N LYS A 10 -0.73 22.75 19.49
CA LYS A 10 -2.09 22.19 19.56
C LYS A 10 -2.12 20.81 18.89
N ASP A 11 -2.38 19.77 19.69
CA ASP A 11 -2.70 18.43 19.20
C ASP A 11 -3.70 18.61 18.06
N ARG A 12 -3.21 18.42 16.83
CA ARG A 12 -4.13 18.19 15.72
C ARG A 12 -4.75 16.87 16.07
N ASP A 13 -6.05 16.88 16.32
CA ASP A 13 -6.87 15.68 16.33
C ASP A 13 -6.57 14.92 15.03
N LEU A 14 -5.56 14.04 15.08
CA LEU A 14 -5.37 13.01 14.09
C LEU A 14 -6.54 12.08 14.34
N LYS A 15 -7.65 12.39 13.67
CA LYS A 15 -8.71 11.42 13.40
C LYS A 15 -7.97 10.13 13.04
N PRO A 16 -8.21 9.01 13.73
CA PRO A 16 -7.66 7.76 13.26
C PRO A 16 -8.05 7.66 11.79
N LEU A 17 -7.07 7.54 10.90
CA LEU A 17 -7.30 7.13 9.51
C LEU A 17 -7.83 5.71 9.59
N GLN A 18 -9.08 5.58 9.99
CA GLN A 18 -9.85 4.37 9.91
C GLN A 18 -10.33 4.35 8.47
N GLU A 19 -9.38 4.16 7.56
CA GLU A 19 -9.69 3.81 6.19
C GLU A 19 -10.34 2.44 6.27
N GLU A 20 -11.61 2.35 5.89
CA GLU A 20 -12.16 1.08 5.47
C GLU A 20 -11.25 0.62 4.32
N GLY A 21 -10.33 -0.29 4.61
CA GLY A 21 -9.35 -0.78 3.64
C GLY A 21 -10.09 -1.19 2.38
N SER A 22 -9.67 -0.66 1.24
CA SER A 22 -10.34 -0.92 -0.02
C SER A 22 -10.26 -2.41 -0.32
N ALA A 23 -11.39 -3.01 -0.71
CA ALA A 23 -11.49 -4.45 -0.92
C ALA A 23 -11.80 -4.77 -2.39
N VAL A 24 -11.17 -5.82 -2.91
CA VAL A 24 -11.42 -6.35 -4.25
C VAL A 24 -11.79 -7.82 -4.18
N THR A 25 -12.68 -8.27 -5.06
CA THR A 25 -13.02 -9.69 -5.22
C THR A 25 -12.26 -10.26 -6.40
N ASP A 26 -11.50 -11.33 -6.18
CA ASP A 26 -10.78 -12.00 -7.26
C ASP A 26 -11.68 -12.95 -8.09
N ALA A 27 -11.15 -13.48 -9.19
CA ALA A 27 -11.89 -14.42 -10.05
C ALA A 27 -12.24 -15.76 -9.37
N ARG A 28 -11.70 -16.04 -8.18
CA ARG A 28 -12.03 -17.22 -7.35
C ARG A 28 -13.13 -16.91 -6.33
N GLY A 29 -13.61 -15.67 -6.26
CA GLY A 29 -14.62 -15.21 -5.32
C GLY A 29 -14.07 -14.87 -3.94
N ARG A 30 -12.73 -14.77 -3.78
CA ARG A 30 -12.12 -14.38 -2.51
C ARG A 30 -12.14 -12.87 -2.36
N VAL A 31 -12.38 -12.38 -1.15
CA VAL A 31 -12.33 -10.95 -0.83
C VAL A 31 -10.94 -10.61 -0.29
N ILE A 32 -10.25 -9.70 -0.96
CA ILE A 32 -8.90 -9.25 -0.62
C ILE A 32 -9.00 -7.80 -0.14
N LYS A 33 -8.66 -7.55 1.13
CA LYS A 33 -8.50 -6.19 1.64
C LYS A 33 -7.09 -5.69 1.34
N ILE A 34 -7.01 -4.46 0.86
CA ILE A 34 -5.79 -3.81 0.43
C ILE A 34 -5.53 -2.64 1.37
N ARG A 35 -4.31 -2.58 1.91
CA ARG A 35 -3.80 -1.48 2.75
C ARG A 35 -2.97 -0.52 1.92
N GLU A 36 -2.98 0.74 2.33
CA GLU A 36 -1.89 1.66 1.99
C GLU A 36 -0.64 1.35 2.83
N LEU A 37 0.52 1.69 2.26
CA LEU A 37 1.80 1.58 2.94
C LEU A 37 2.32 2.98 3.25
N ASP A 38 2.75 3.21 4.49
CA ASP A 38 3.49 4.41 4.82
C ASP A 38 4.92 4.37 4.22
N ALA A 39 5.58 5.52 4.14
CA ALA A 39 6.91 5.63 3.54
C ALA A 39 7.97 4.73 4.22
N VAL A 40 7.83 4.45 5.52
CA VAL A 40 8.75 3.56 6.25
C VAL A 40 8.48 2.10 5.87
N GLN A 41 7.22 1.73 5.71
CA GLN A 41 6.82 0.41 5.23
C GLN A 41 7.27 0.20 3.79
N GLU A 42 7.08 1.16 2.89
CA GLU A 42 7.54 1.07 1.50
C GLU A 42 9.06 0.87 1.41
N ALA A 43 9.83 1.67 2.17
CA ALA A 43 11.28 1.51 2.24
C ALA A 43 11.70 0.12 2.75
N ARG A 44 10.99 -0.42 3.75
CA ARG A 44 11.24 -1.76 4.26
C ARG A 44 10.89 -2.85 3.25
N VAL A 45 9.87 -2.64 2.41
CA VAL A 45 9.52 -3.57 1.33
C VAL A 45 10.64 -3.65 0.29
N PHE A 46 11.28 -2.53 -0.06
CA PHE A 46 12.51 -2.55 -0.89
C PHE A 46 13.62 -3.38 -0.25
N CYS A 47 13.87 -3.19 1.05
CA CYS A 47 14.86 -4.00 1.77
C CYS A 47 14.49 -5.49 1.80
N ALA A 48 13.20 -5.82 1.96
CA ALA A 48 12.69 -7.18 1.98
C ALA A 48 12.91 -7.91 0.64
N ALA A 49 12.78 -7.20 -0.48
CA ALA A 49 13.10 -7.70 -1.80
C ALA A 49 14.61 -7.93 -2.01
N GLY A 50 15.47 -7.21 -1.29
CA GLY A 50 16.93 -7.34 -1.38
C GLY A 50 17.52 -6.59 -2.57
N ALA A 51 18.83 -6.31 -2.48
CA ALA A 51 19.49 -5.32 -3.36
C ALA A 51 19.37 -5.62 -4.87
N GLU A 52 19.42 -6.88 -5.26
CA GLU A 52 19.33 -7.30 -6.66
C GLU A 52 17.94 -7.07 -7.26
N ASP A 53 16.87 -7.45 -6.53
CA ASP A 53 15.51 -7.33 -7.04
C ASP A 53 14.95 -5.92 -6.85
N ALA A 54 15.44 -5.19 -5.84
CA ALA A 54 15.03 -3.82 -5.55
C ALA A 54 15.29 -2.84 -6.72
N VAL A 55 16.31 -3.09 -7.55
CA VAL A 55 16.58 -2.27 -8.74
C VAL A 55 15.70 -2.63 -9.94
N ASN A 56 14.99 -3.77 -9.88
CA ASN A 56 14.04 -4.20 -10.90
C ASN A 56 12.66 -3.60 -10.62
N MET A 57 12.48 -2.32 -10.97
CA MET A 57 11.22 -1.60 -10.74
C MET A 57 9.98 -2.28 -11.36
N PRO A 58 10.04 -2.88 -12.57
CA PRO A 58 8.94 -3.70 -13.08
C PRO A 58 8.57 -4.86 -12.15
N TYR A 59 9.55 -5.58 -11.59
CA TYR A 59 9.29 -6.64 -10.63
C TYR A 59 8.69 -6.10 -9.33
N MET A 60 9.24 -5.01 -8.81
CA MET A 60 8.73 -4.37 -7.58
C MET A 60 7.27 -3.95 -7.75
N ASN A 61 6.94 -3.25 -8.82
CA ASN A 61 5.60 -2.72 -9.06
C ASN A 61 4.58 -3.79 -9.44
N MET A 62 4.99 -4.83 -10.17
CA MET A 62 4.06 -5.87 -10.61
C MET A 62 3.89 -7.00 -9.58
N TYR A 63 4.83 -7.22 -8.66
CA TYR A 63 4.75 -8.37 -7.77
C TYR A 63 4.91 -7.98 -6.31
N VAL A 64 5.99 -7.29 -5.95
CA VAL A 64 6.37 -7.08 -4.55
C VAL A 64 5.41 -6.12 -3.84
N PHE A 65 5.15 -4.96 -4.42
CA PHE A 65 4.23 -3.98 -3.83
C PHE A 65 2.79 -4.46 -3.77
N PRO A 66 2.23 -5.05 -4.85
CA PRO A 66 0.91 -5.69 -4.77
C PRO A 66 0.82 -6.73 -3.64
N ALA A 67 1.83 -7.60 -3.49
CA ALA A 67 1.85 -8.57 -2.41
C ALA A 67 1.96 -7.91 -1.02
N ALA A 68 2.73 -6.83 -0.88
CA ALA A 68 2.93 -6.14 0.39
C ALA A 68 1.70 -5.34 0.85
N ARG A 69 0.87 -4.88 -0.09
CA ARG A 69 -0.37 -4.17 0.18
C ARG A 69 -1.55 -5.08 0.54
N VAL A 70 -1.38 -6.41 0.51
CA VAL A 70 -2.43 -7.32 0.99
C VAL A 70 -2.52 -7.25 2.51
N GLU A 71 -3.69 -6.86 3.02
CA GLU A 71 -4.00 -6.85 4.44
C GLU A 71 -4.70 -8.13 4.89
N GLU A 72 -5.68 -8.57 4.13
CA GLU A 72 -6.56 -9.67 4.54
C GLU A 72 -7.07 -10.41 3.30
N ILE A 73 -7.23 -11.73 3.39
CA ILE A 73 -7.93 -12.54 2.39
C ILE A 73 -8.96 -13.39 3.14
N ASP A 74 -10.25 -13.21 2.84
CA ASP A 74 -11.35 -13.98 3.44
C ASP A 74 -11.32 -14.03 4.98
N GLY A 75 -10.93 -12.93 5.64
CA GLY A 75 -10.81 -12.84 7.10
C GLY A 75 -9.44 -13.23 7.66
N GLU A 76 -8.56 -13.83 6.86
CA GLU A 76 -7.19 -14.14 7.28
C GLU A 76 -6.28 -12.94 7.09
N LYS A 77 -5.67 -12.44 8.17
CA LYS A 77 -4.80 -11.26 8.15
C LYS A 77 -3.37 -11.60 7.78
N TYR A 78 -2.79 -10.73 6.97
CA TYR A 78 -1.40 -10.80 6.52
C TYR A 78 -0.65 -9.53 6.93
N ALA A 79 0.57 -9.74 7.43
CA ALA A 79 1.50 -8.67 7.75
C ALA A 79 2.28 -8.25 6.49
N VAL A 80 2.78 -7.01 6.48
CA VAL A 80 3.69 -6.53 5.44
C VAL A 80 4.94 -7.45 5.40
N PRO A 81 5.30 -8.01 4.24
CA PRO A 81 6.46 -8.89 4.12
C PRO A 81 7.77 -8.20 4.51
N THR A 82 8.62 -8.93 5.23
CA THR A 82 9.91 -8.45 5.74
C THR A 82 11.11 -9.12 5.08
N ASN A 83 10.87 -10.09 4.18
CA ASN A 83 11.91 -10.80 3.44
C ASN A 83 11.33 -11.49 2.19
N LYS A 84 12.21 -11.93 1.28
CA LYS A 84 11.88 -12.66 0.06
C LYS A 84 10.97 -13.88 0.27
N LEU A 85 11.18 -14.64 1.34
CA LEU A 85 10.37 -15.83 1.61
C LEU A 85 8.90 -15.46 1.86
N GLN A 86 8.66 -14.40 2.62
CA GLN A 86 7.29 -13.91 2.89
C GLN A 86 6.65 -13.30 1.64
N ILE A 87 7.42 -12.60 0.81
CA ILE A 87 6.94 -12.10 -0.50
C ILE A 87 6.47 -13.27 -1.36
N ASN A 88 7.31 -14.30 -1.52
CA ASN A 88 6.98 -15.49 -2.32
C ASN A 88 5.81 -16.28 -1.73
N GLY A 89 5.71 -16.34 -0.40
CA GLY A 89 4.56 -16.93 0.29
C GLY A 89 3.27 -16.21 -0.08
N MET A 90 3.25 -14.88 -0.03
CA MET A 90 2.06 -14.11 -0.37
C MET A 90 1.69 -14.19 -1.85
N LEU A 91 2.69 -14.15 -2.75
CA LEU A 91 2.45 -14.41 -4.18
C LEU A 91 1.86 -15.80 -4.44
N SER A 92 2.28 -16.80 -3.67
CA SER A 92 1.74 -18.17 -3.77
C SER A 92 0.29 -18.25 -3.27
N VAL A 93 -0.04 -17.55 -2.17
CA VAL A 93 -1.40 -17.48 -1.62
C VAL A 93 -2.34 -16.75 -2.60
N LEU A 94 -1.92 -15.59 -3.12
CA LEU A 94 -2.69 -14.85 -4.11
C LEU A 94 -2.88 -15.68 -5.38
N GLY A 95 -1.82 -16.33 -5.85
CA GLY A 95 -1.77 -16.89 -7.20
C GLY A 95 -2.07 -15.82 -8.26
N LYS A 96 -2.28 -16.27 -9.50
CA LYS A 96 -2.51 -15.34 -10.62
C LYS A 96 -3.81 -14.54 -10.49
N ALA A 97 -4.88 -15.19 -10.04
CA ALA A 97 -6.20 -14.55 -9.91
C ALA A 97 -6.18 -13.41 -8.88
N GLY A 98 -5.61 -13.66 -7.69
CA GLY A 98 -5.52 -12.66 -6.65
C GLY A 98 -4.56 -11.52 -7.02
N LEU A 99 -3.40 -11.85 -7.60
CA LEU A 99 -2.43 -10.84 -8.01
C LEU A 99 -3.01 -9.89 -9.06
N ASN A 100 -3.69 -10.42 -10.08
CA ASN A 100 -4.33 -9.59 -11.10
C ASN A 100 -5.38 -8.64 -10.50
N ALA A 101 -6.22 -9.14 -9.58
CA ALA A 101 -7.25 -8.32 -8.94
C ALA A 101 -6.63 -7.16 -8.13
N VAL A 102 -5.56 -7.43 -7.38
CA VAL A 102 -4.84 -6.40 -6.62
C VAL A 102 -4.16 -5.39 -7.56
N GLN A 103 -3.53 -5.85 -8.63
CA GLN A 103 -2.89 -4.96 -9.61
C GLN A 103 -3.90 -4.03 -10.31
N GLU A 104 -5.02 -4.59 -10.77
CA GLU A 104 -6.08 -3.83 -11.43
C GLU A 104 -6.64 -2.76 -10.49
N PHE A 105 -6.86 -3.10 -9.22
CA PHE A 105 -7.28 -2.17 -8.19
C PHE A 105 -6.27 -1.02 -8.01
N MET A 106 -4.98 -1.34 -7.86
CA MET A 106 -3.92 -0.33 -7.68
C MET A 106 -3.81 0.60 -8.90
N PHE A 107 -3.94 0.08 -10.12
CA PHE A 107 -3.89 0.91 -11.32
C PHE A 107 -5.10 1.85 -11.44
N GLN A 108 -6.27 1.42 -10.98
CA GLN A 108 -7.46 2.27 -10.94
C GLN A 108 -7.27 3.44 -9.97
N GLN A 109 -6.77 3.17 -8.76
CA GLN A 109 -6.48 4.22 -7.77
C GLN A 109 -5.50 5.27 -8.29
N ILE A 110 -4.39 4.84 -8.92
CA ILE A 110 -3.43 5.76 -9.54
C ILE A 110 -4.10 6.60 -10.63
N GLY A 111 -4.99 6.00 -11.43
CA GLY A 111 -5.77 6.72 -12.43
C GLY A 111 -6.65 7.81 -11.81
N GLU A 112 -7.40 7.48 -10.76
CA GLU A 112 -8.30 8.38 -10.04
C GLU A 112 -7.55 9.53 -9.35
N GLU A 113 -6.42 9.26 -8.70
CA GLU A 113 -5.58 10.29 -8.08
C GLU A 113 -5.08 11.33 -9.09
N ASN A 114 -4.65 10.86 -10.27
CA ASN A 114 -4.19 11.74 -11.35
C ASN A 114 -5.34 12.61 -11.89
N THR A 115 -6.55 12.06 -12.03
CA THR A 115 -7.72 12.84 -12.47
C THR A 115 -8.10 13.91 -11.45
N ASN A 116 -8.16 13.56 -10.16
CA ASN A 116 -8.51 14.51 -9.10
C ASN A 116 -7.50 15.67 -9.01
N GLN A 117 -6.19 15.40 -9.19
CA GLN A 117 -5.17 16.46 -9.23
C GLN A 117 -5.33 17.42 -10.42
N LEU A 118 -5.81 16.95 -11.57
CA LEU A 118 -6.05 17.79 -12.74
C LEU A 118 -7.25 18.71 -12.51
N ASP A 119 -8.33 18.20 -11.92
CA ASP A 119 -9.53 18.98 -11.60
C ASP A 119 -9.25 20.05 -10.55
N ASP A 120 -8.47 19.72 -9.50
CA ASP A 120 -8.03 20.66 -8.47
C ASP A 120 -7.16 21.81 -9.02
N ASN A 121 -6.34 21.53 -10.04
CA ASN A 121 -5.52 22.53 -10.70
C ASN A 121 -6.32 23.40 -11.67
N ALA A 122 -7.36 22.84 -12.30
CA ALA A 122 -8.29 23.57 -13.15
C ALA A 122 -9.21 24.51 -12.35
N ALA A 123 -9.63 24.12 -11.15
CA ALA A 123 -10.47 24.92 -10.26
C ALA A 123 -9.73 26.11 -9.58
N LYS A 124 -8.40 26.14 -9.65
CA LYS A 124 -7.54 27.17 -9.03
C LYS A 124 -7.02 28.22 -10.01
N ASN A 125 -7.30 28.08 -11.31
CA ASN A 125 -7.00 29.08 -12.36
C ASN A 125 -8.27 29.80 -12.82
#